data_AF-A0A099Z859-F1
#
_entry.id   AF-A0A099Z859-F1
#
_cell.length_a   1.000
_cell.length_b   1.000
_cell.length_c   1.000
_cell.angle_alpha   90.00
_cell.angle_beta   90.00
_cell.angle_gamma   90.00
#
_symmetry.space_group_name_H-M   'P 1'
#
loop_
_entity.id
_entity.type
_entity.pdbx_description
1 polymer ?
#
loop_
_entity_poly.entity_id
_entity_poly.type
_entity_poly.pdbx_seq_one_letter_code
_entity_poly.pdbx_strand_id
1 'polypeptide(L)'
;QKFQSGVITVGEFFTLLQVHIPIQKPRQSHLPANYTASTPPTAEDLLYSQYMYRPTLRIYEEDCQVLSQMIDELKPYASVQNQLLVNVNRSLWEVMRTCSDEELKSFGAELNKMKSSFTKESKILAHNGKVTLYSKLLQSTQEQWEKLQTRITQMDEILTEAESCLAALEGVWCIFFFFFLLELENLRAQEEELQRFLFLNQCGLLSQEHLKQLFSLCRELSDLETEKEQVLAEINQLQKKEKGCEELLNTYNNFNEWEISEWSDQQAVFTFLYDSVEFTVVFGSQIDGDFFGGIPCRKIVSMSFESLLDEEEAPLSSRLVQRLIFQFIESKGCWQERCPTLHYLPQVLHDISLVVSRCKVLGEEIEFLEKWGGKFNLLKTDINNTEVKLLFSSSTAFAKFTLTLSLSANYPSASLPFTAQTKIGNIGEEEISAVLSKVPTGYHYLRRMVSSIHQNLLQGPR
;
A
#
# COMPACT_ATOMS: atom_id res chain seq x y z
N GLN A 1 -15.97 -31.85 -66.86
CA GLN A 1 -16.84 -30.98 -67.68
C GLN A 1 -16.54 -29.49 -67.47
N LYS A 2 -16.87 -28.85 -66.32
CA LYS A 2 -16.65 -27.39 -66.09
C LYS A 2 -15.31 -26.83 -66.61
N PHE A 3 -14.20 -27.50 -66.30
CA PHE A 3 -12.85 -27.16 -66.76
C PHE A 3 -12.75 -27.03 -68.28
N GLN A 4 -13.22 -28.04 -69.02
CA GLN A 4 -13.19 -28.09 -70.49
C GLN A 4 -14.15 -27.08 -71.16
N SER A 5 -15.17 -26.62 -70.44
CA SER A 5 -16.14 -25.61 -70.90
C SER A 5 -15.80 -24.17 -70.47
N GLY A 6 -14.67 -23.92 -69.81
CA GLY A 6 -14.21 -22.57 -69.42
C GLY A 6 -14.96 -21.92 -68.24
N VAL A 7 -16.09 -22.48 -67.81
CA VAL A 7 -16.91 -22.03 -66.67
C VAL A 7 -16.41 -22.55 -65.31
N ILE A 8 -15.09 -22.77 -65.18
CA ILE A 8 -14.45 -23.13 -63.91
C ILE A 8 -13.94 -21.86 -63.20
N THR A 9 -14.17 -21.74 -61.90
CA THR A 9 -13.56 -20.66 -61.10
C THR A 9 -12.12 -20.97 -60.74
N VAL A 10 -11.34 -19.95 -60.36
CA VAL A 10 -9.96 -20.13 -59.89
C VAL A 10 -9.90 -21.04 -58.66
N GLY A 11 -10.84 -20.91 -57.72
CA GLY A 11 -10.94 -21.79 -56.55
C GLY A 11 -11.30 -23.25 -56.89
N GLU A 12 -12.19 -23.47 -57.85
CA GLU A 12 -12.50 -24.81 -58.36
C GLU A 12 -11.30 -25.44 -59.09
N PHE A 13 -10.51 -24.64 -59.82
CA PHE A 13 -9.29 -25.10 -60.49
C PHE A 13 -8.20 -25.53 -59.50
N PHE A 14 -7.94 -24.74 -58.43
CA PHE A 14 -7.05 -25.18 -57.36
C PHE A 14 -7.57 -26.45 -56.66
N THR A 15 -8.88 -26.59 -56.50
CA THR A 15 -9.50 -27.81 -55.94
C THR A 15 -9.28 -29.04 -56.84
N LEU A 16 -9.44 -28.88 -58.16
CA LEU A 16 -9.17 -29.93 -59.16
C LEU A 16 -7.72 -30.43 -59.10
N LEU A 17 -6.77 -29.51 -58.91
CA LEU A 17 -5.34 -29.81 -58.77
C LEU A 17 -4.92 -30.27 -57.36
N GLN A 18 -5.86 -30.51 -56.45
CA GLN A 18 -5.61 -30.87 -55.04
C GLN A 18 -4.76 -29.82 -54.28
N VAL A 19 -4.82 -28.55 -54.72
CA VAL A 19 -4.16 -27.41 -54.07
C VAL A 19 -5.13 -26.76 -53.09
N HIS A 20 -5.23 -27.29 -51.87
CA HIS A 20 -6.09 -26.70 -50.86
C HIS A 20 -5.47 -25.43 -50.25
N ILE A 21 -6.21 -24.31 -50.33
CA ILE A 21 -5.90 -23.02 -49.70
C ILE A 21 -6.92 -22.82 -48.56
N PRO A 22 -6.60 -23.17 -47.31
CA PRO A 22 -7.56 -23.09 -46.21
C PRO A 22 -7.75 -21.65 -45.74
N ILE A 23 -8.80 -20.99 -46.22
CA ILE A 23 -9.29 -19.73 -45.64
C ILE A 23 -10.04 -20.09 -44.36
N GLN A 24 -9.39 -19.93 -43.20
CA GLN A 24 -10.07 -20.09 -41.92
C GLN A 24 -11.11 -18.98 -41.76
N LYS A 25 -12.39 -19.36 -41.59
CA LYS A 25 -13.39 -18.40 -41.13
C LYS A 25 -13.00 -17.91 -39.73
N PRO A 26 -13.02 -16.60 -39.45
CA PRO A 26 -12.65 -16.09 -38.14
C PRO A 26 -13.57 -16.70 -37.08
N ARG A 27 -12.99 -17.25 -36.01
CA ARG A 27 -13.77 -17.60 -34.81
C ARG A 27 -14.20 -16.29 -34.17
N GLN A 28 -15.49 -16.00 -34.17
CA GLN A 28 -16.02 -14.87 -33.43
C GLN A 28 -15.95 -15.17 -31.93
N SER A 29 -15.02 -14.52 -31.24
CA SER A 29 -14.99 -14.47 -29.78
C SER A 29 -16.14 -13.59 -29.30
N HIS A 30 -17.24 -14.21 -28.87
CA HIS A 30 -18.29 -13.50 -28.18
C HIS A 30 -17.81 -13.14 -26.77
N LEU A 31 -17.89 -11.86 -26.41
CA LEU A 31 -17.71 -11.42 -25.03
C LEU A 31 -18.80 -12.06 -24.14
N PRO A 32 -18.47 -12.52 -22.92
CA PRO A 32 -19.46 -13.04 -22.00
C PRO A 32 -20.53 -11.98 -21.71
N ALA A 33 -21.80 -12.36 -21.73
CA ALA A 33 -22.94 -11.44 -21.57
C ALA A 33 -23.05 -10.77 -20.18
N ASN A 34 -22.17 -11.13 -19.24
CA ASN A 34 -22.26 -10.79 -17.82
C ASN A 34 -21.23 -9.74 -17.37
N TYR A 35 -20.74 -8.86 -18.26
CA TYR A 35 -19.87 -7.75 -17.85
C TYR A 35 -20.70 -6.58 -17.29
N THR A 36 -21.22 -6.75 -16.07
CA THR A 36 -21.87 -5.69 -15.31
C THR A 36 -20.88 -5.01 -14.38
N ALA A 37 -20.33 -3.87 -14.79
CA ALA A 37 -19.52 -2.99 -13.95
C ALA A 37 -20.42 -2.31 -12.90
N SER A 38 -20.68 -2.99 -11.79
CA SER A 38 -21.63 -2.56 -10.75
C SER A 38 -20.97 -1.89 -9.53
N THR A 39 -19.64 -1.89 -9.45
CA THR A 39 -18.88 -1.35 -8.32
C THR A 39 -18.10 -0.11 -8.80
N PRO A 40 -18.12 1.02 -8.06
CA PRO A 40 -17.22 2.13 -8.37
C PRO A 40 -15.75 1.68 -8.25
N PRO A 41 -14.85 2.13 -9.13
CA PRO A 41 -13.47 1.69 -9.13
C PRO A 41 -12.75 2.13 -7.85
N THR A 42 -11.99 1.20 -7.26
CA THR A 42 -11.11 1.48 -6.13
C THR A 42 -9.89 2.30 -6.56
N ALA A 43 -9.14 2.85 -5.59
CA ALA A 43 -7.89 3.55 -5.88
C ALA A 43 -6.86 2.65 -6.61
N GLU A 44 -6.83 1.36 -6.28
CA GLU A 44 -6.00 0.36 -6.95
C GLU A 44 -6.43 0.12 -8.40
N ASP A 45 -7.73 0.02 -8.67
CA ASP A 45 -8.27 -0.09 -10.04
C ASP A 45 -7.88 1.12 -10.91
N LEU A 46 -7.85 2.33 -10.34
CA LEU A 46 -7.44 3.54 -11.04
C LEU A 46 -5.95 3.51 -11.40
N LEU A 47 -5.09 3.04 -10.50
CA LEU A 47 -3.65 2.86 -10.76
C LEU A 47 -3.42 1.81 -11.86
N TYR A 48 -4.06 0.64 -11.78
CA TYR A 48 -3.99 -0.37 -12.84
C TYR A 48 -4.54 0.13 -14.17
N SER A 49 -5.64 0.89 -14.15
CA SER A 49 -6.20 1.52 -15.37
C SER A 49 -5.20 2.47 -16.01
N GLN A 50 -4.57 3.33 -15.22
CA GLN A 50 -3.66 4.38 -15.70
C GLN A 50 -2.33 3.81 -16.22
N TYR A 51 -1.70 2.91 -15.48
CA TYR A 51 -0.32 2.46 -15.76
C TYR A 51 -0.22 1.14 -16.50
N MET A 52 -1.25 0.28 -16.47
CA MET A 52 -1.23 -1.02 -17.17
C MET A 52 -2.28 -1.11 -18.29
N TYR A 53 -3.57 -0.97 -17.97
CA TYR A 53 -4.64 -1.31 -18.91
C TYR A 53 -4.78 -0.31 -20.07
N ARG A 54 -4.85 1.00 -19.81
CA ARG A 54 -4.97 2.00 -20.88
C ARG A 54 -3.75 2.06 -21.83
N PRO A 55 -2.49 1.99 -21.36
CA PRO A 55 -1.32 1.90 -22.24
C PRO A 55 -1.35 0.64 -23.11
N THR A 56 -1.66 -0.52 -22.52
CA THR A 56 -1.78 -1.80 -23.22
C THR A 56 -2.88 -1.77 -24.29
N LEU A 57 -4.05 -1.21 -23.96
CA LEU A 57 -5.19 -1.10 -24.86
C LEU A 57 -4.84 -0.30 -26.12
N ARG A 58 -4.20 0.86 -25.99
CA ARG A 58 -3.79 1.69 -27.14
C ARG A 58 -2.89 0.95 -28.12
N ILE A 59 -1.95 0.16 -27.61
CA ILE A 59 -1.02 -0.62 -28.45
C ILE A 59 -1.78 -1.71 -29.22
N TYR A 60 -2.74 -2.38 -28.58
CA TYR A 60 -3.62 -3.32 -29.29
C TYR A 60 -4.55 -2.62 -30.29
N GLU A 61 -5.06 -1.44 -29.99
CA GLU A 61 -5.88 -0.64 -30.93
C GLU A 61 -5.07 -0.25 -32.18
N GLU A 62 -3.83 0.23 -32.01
CA GLU A 62 -2.90 0.50 -33.12
C GLU A 62 -2.61 -0.75 -33.97
N ASP A 63 -2.29 -1.88 -33.33
CA ASP A 63 -1.98 -3.14 -34.02
C ASP A 63 -3.22 -3.68 -34.76
N CYS A 64 -4.41 -3.60 -34.15
CA CYS A 64 -5.67 -3.95 -34.80
C CYS A 64 -6.00 -3.05 -36.00
N GLN A 65 -5.66 -1.76 -35.96
CA GLN A 65 -5.83 -0.86 -37.12
C GLN A 65 -4.90 -1.27 -38.28
N VAL A 66 -3.62 -1.54 -38.00
CA VAL A 66 -2.66 -2.02 -39.00
C VAL A 66 -3.10 -3.37 -39.60
N LEU A 67 -3.53 -4.32 -38.77
CA LEU A 67 -4.05 -5.61 -39.21
C LEU A 67 -5.34 -5.46 -40.04
N SER A 68 -6.23 -4.54 -39.68
CA SER A 68 -7.44 -4.25 -40.47
C SER A 68 -7.08 -3.71 -41.84
N GLN A 69 -6.13 -2.77 -41.93
CA GLN A 69 -5.67 -2.23 -43.22
C GLN A 69 -5.07 -3.34 -44.10
N MET A 70 -4.20 -4.21 -43.55
CA MET A 70 -3.66 -5.35 -44.30
C MET A 70 -4.77 -6.31 -44.78
N ILE A 71 -5.79 -6.55 -43.97
CA ILE A 71 -6.95 -7.35 -44.35
C ILE A 71 -7.72 -6.67 -45.50
N ASP A 72 -7.92 -5.35 -45.45
CA ASP A 72 -8.58 -4.58 -46.49
C ASP A 72 -7.81 -4.58 -47.82
N GLU A 73 -6.49 -4.49 -47.77
CA GLU A 73 -5.60 -4.64 -48.93
C GLU A 73 -5.64 -6.07 -49.52
N LEU A 74 -5.85 -7.10 -48.69
CA LEU A 74 -5.93 -8.50 -49.12
C LEU A 74 -7.32 -8.95 -49.62
N LYS A 75 -8.40 -8.28 -49.22
CA LYS A 75 -9.79 -8.60 -49.63
C LYS A 75 -9.99 -8.70 -51.16
N PRO A 76 -9.46 -7.79 -52.01
CA PRO A 76 -9.57 -7.89 -53.46
C PRO A 76 -9.01 -9.20 -54.02
N TYR A 77 -7.83 -9.63 -53.55
CA TYR A 77 -7.19 -10.87 -53.99
C TYR A 77 -7.99 -12.12 -53.61
N ALA A 78 -8.63 -12.12 -52.44
CA ALA A 78 -9.54 -13.20 -52.05
C ALA A 78 -10.74 -13.32 -53.01
N SER A 79 -11.25 -12.20 -53.53
CA SER A 79 -12.37 -12.19 -54.48
C SER A 79 -12.04 -12.87 -55.82
N VAL A 80 -10.76 -12.88 -56.23
CA VAL A 80 -10.29 -13.48 -57.49
C VAL A 80 -10.56 -14.99 -57.52
N GLN A 81 -10.59 -15.68 -56.37
CA GLN A 81 -10.91 -17.11 -56.31
C GLN A 81 -12.31 -17.44 -56.86
N ASN A 82 -13.25 -16.51 -56.78
CA ASN A 82 -14.62 -16.67 -57.25
C ASN A 82 -14.79 -16.31 -58.75
N GLN A 83 -13.77 -15.74 -59.39
CA GLN A 83 -13.79 -15.38 -60.80
C GLN A 83 -13.48 -16.59 -61.69
N LEU A 84 -13.94 -16.56 -62.94
CA LEU A 84 -13.64 -17.59 -63.93
C LEU A 84 -12.15 -17.58 -64.29
N LEU A 85 -11.52 -18.75 -64.37
CA LEU A 85 -10.10 -18.89 -64.71
C LEU A 85 -9.78 -18.25 -66.06
N VAL A 86 -10.69 -18.36 -67.04
CA VAL A 86 -10.57 -17.74 -68.37
C VAL A 86 -10.46 -16.21 -68.32
N ASN A 87 -11.14 -15.58 -67.35
CA ASN A 87 -11.14 -14.12 -67.21
C ASN A 87 -9.89 -13.62 -66.45
N VAL A 88 -9.36 -14.43 -65.54
CA VAL A 88 -8.18 -14.10 -64.72
C VAL A 88 -6.88 -14.40 -65.46
N ASN A 89 -6.79 -15.56 -66.12
CA ASN A 89 -5.63 -15.97 -66.91
C ASN A 89 -6.05 -16.92 -68.05
N ARG A 90 -6.41 -16.31 -69.18
CA ARG A 90 -6.88 -17.00 -70.38
C ARG A 90 -5.85 -17.97 -70.96
N SER A 91 -4.59 -17.56 -71.09
CA SER A 91 -3.54 -18.39 -71.68
C SER A 91 -3.24 -19.62 -70.83
N LEU A 92 -3.24 -19.50 -69.50
CA LEU A 92 -3.13 -20.63 -68.59
C LEU A 92 -4.27 -21.65 -68.81
N TRP A 93 -5.52 -21.18 -68.96
CA TRP A 93 -6.63 -22.09 -69.24
C TRP A 93 -6.52 -22.75 -70.62
N GLU A 94 -6.15 -22.01 -71.67
CA GLU A 94 -6.00 -22.51 -73.04
C GLU A 94 -4.91 -23.58 -73.15
N VAL A 95 -3.83 -23.50 -72.38
CA VAL A 95 -2.81 -24.55 -72.26
C VAL A 95 -3.32 -25.73 -71.42
N MET A 96 -3.79 -25.45 -70.18
CA MET A 96 -4.11 -26.51 -69.21
C MET A 96 -5.31 -27.38 -69.66
N ARG A 97 -6.21 -26.88 -70.51
CA ARG A 97 -7.30 -27.69 -71.09
C ARG A 97 -6.82 -28.79 -72.05
N THR A 98 -5.60 -28.69 -72.59
CA THR A 98 -5.01 -29.67 -73.52
C THR A 98 -4.08 -30.68 -72.86
N CYS A 99 -3.70 -30.45 -71.60
CA CYS A 99 -2.81 -31.32 -70.84
C CYS A 99 -3.46 -32.66 -70.45
N SER A 100 -2.63 -33.70 -70.26
CA SER A 100 -3.06 -34.98 -69.69
C SER A 100 -3.30 -34.90 -68.18
N ASP A 101 -3.96 -35.92 -67.61
CA ASP A 101 -4.17 -36.02 -66.16
C ASP A 101 -2.84 -36.14 -65.38
N GLU A 102 -1.79 -36.73 -65.97
CA GLU A 102 -0.44 -36.80 -65.41
C GLU A 102 0.24 -35.42 -65.39
N GLU A 103 0.13 -34.67 -66.48
CA GLU A 103 0.68 -33.31 -66.57
C GLU A 103 -0.02 -32.35 -65.60
N LEU A 104 -1.35 -32.45 -65.49
CA LEU A 104 -2.13 -31.69 -64.50
C LEU A 104 -1.76 -32.06 -63.06
N LYS A 105 -1.55 -33.35 -62.74
CA LYS A 105 -1.04 -33.78 -61.42
C LYS A 105 0.37 -33.22 -61.14
N SER A 106 1.26 -33.23 -62.13
CA SER A 106 2.61 -32.68 -62.02
C SER A 106 2.58 -31.17 -61.71
N PHE A 107 1.76 -30.42 -62.46
CA PHE A 107 1.54 -28.99 -62.22
C PHE A 107 0.94 -28.72 -60.83
N GLY A 108 -0.03 -29.53 -60.39
CA GLY A 108 -0.58 -29.47 -59.03
C GLY A 108 0.44 -29.74 -57.92
N ALA A 109 1.44 -30.59 -58.18
CA ALA A 109 2.54 -30.84 -57.25
C ALA A 109 3.47 -29.62 -57.12
N GLU A 110 3.85 -28.98 -58.23
CA GLU A 110 4.65 -27.74 -58.20
C GLU A 110 3.90 -26.57 -57.53
N LEU A 111 2.60 -26.41 -57.82
CA LEU A 111 1.77 -25.43 -57.10
C LEU A 111 1.71 -25.71 -55.59
N ASN A 112 1.66 -26.97 -55.16
CA ASN A 112 1.71 -27.31 -53.74
C ASN A 112 3.09 -27.05 -53.11
N LYS A 113 4.20 -27.20 -53.83
CA LYS A 113 5.53 -26.75 -53.36
C LYS A 113 5.56 -25.24 -53.17
N MET A 114 5.09 -24.47 -54.16
CA MET A 114 5.03 -23.01 -54.10
C MET A 114 4.12 -22.53 -52.94
N LYS A 115 2.94 -23.15 -52.77
CA LYS A 115 2.06 -22.92 -51.62
C LYS A 115 2.76 -23.18 -50.28
N SER A 116 3.55 -24.24 -50.18
CA SER A 116 4.33 -24.56 -48.98
C SER A 116 5.36 -23.47 -48.66
N SER A 117 6.00 -22.91 -49.69
CA SER A 117 6.92 -21.75 -49.55
C SER A 117 6.19 -20.53 -48.98
N PHE A 118 5.11 -20.08 -49.64
CA PHE A 118 4.33 -18.92 -49.17
C PHE A 118 3.71 -19.15 -47.77
N THR A 119 3.36 -20.39 -47.42
CA THR A 119 2.87 -20.72 -46.06
C THR A 119 3.97 -20.55 -45.01
N LYS A 120 5.24 -20.86 -45.33
CA LYS A 120 6.38 -20.63 -44.43
C LYS A 120 6.66 -19.13 -44.30
N GLU A 121 6.67 -18.41 -45.41
CA GLU A 121 6.89 -16.96 -45.45
C GLU A 121 5.82 -16.19 -44.66
N SER A 122 4.54 -16.53 -44.86
CA SER A 122 3.41 -15.98 -44.08
C SER A 122 3.56 -16.24 -42.56
N LYS A 123 4.05 -17.42 -42.16
CA LYS A 123 4.35 -17.72 -40.75
C LYS A 123 5.49 -16.85 -40.19
N ILE A 124 6.53 -16.59 -40.99
CA ILE A 124 7.64 -15.71 -40.60
C ILE A 124 7.15 -14.26 -40.46
N LEU A 125 6.35 -13.76 -41.40
CA LEU A 125 5.73 -12.43 -41.32
C LEU A 125 4.84 -12.29 -40.07
N ALA A 126 3.97 -13.28 -39.81
CA ALA A 126 3.11 -13.29 -38.62
C ALA A 126 3.91 -13.40 -37.31
N HIS A 127 5.04 -14.12 -37.31
CA HIS A 127 5.95 -14.16 -36.16
C HIS A 127 6.61 -12.80 -35.93
N ASN A 128 7.12 -12.16 -36.99
CA ASN A 128 7.77 -10.86 -36.89
C ASN A 128 6.79 -9.76 -36.43
N GLY A 129 5.53 -9.79 -36.91
CA GLY A 129 4.47 -8.91 -36.39
C GLY A 129 4.24 -9.09 -34.88
N LYS A 130 4.16 -10.33 -34.39
CA LYS A 130 4.07 -10.62 -32.94
C LYS A 130 5.29 -10.11 -32.16
N VAL A 131 6.50 -10.27 -32.69
CA VAL A 131 7.71 -9.74 -32.06
C VAL A 131 7.62 -8.22 -31.94
N THR A 132 7.26 -7.51 -33.00
CA THR A 132 7.06 -6.05 -32.98
C THR A 132 6.01 -5.63 -31.95
N LEU A 133 4.86 -6.32 -31.89
CA LEU A 133 3.80 -6.07 -30.90
C LEU A 133 4.30 -6.27 -29.46
N TYR A 134 4.97 -7.39 -29.17
CA TYR A 134 5.50 -7.66 -27.83
C TYR A 134 6.64 -6.71 -27.44
N SER A 135 7.48 -6.28 -28.40
CA SER A 135 8.49 -5.25 -28.16
C SER A 135 7.85 -3.90 -27.79
N LYS A 136 6.79 -3.47 -28.50
CA LYS A 136 6.03 -2.26 -28.15
C LYS A 136 5.41 -2.35 -26.75
N LEU A 137 4.77 -3.48 -26.43
CA LEU A 137 4.16 -3.71 -25.11
C LEU A 137 5.20 -3.69 -23.99
N LEU A 138 6.36 -4.32 -24.18
CA LEU A 138 7.46 -4.33 -23.21
C LEU A 138 8.02 -2.92 -22.99
N GLN A 139 8.33 -2.20 -24.08
CA GLN A 139 8.83 -0.82 -24.01
C GLN A 139 7.83 0.08 -23.26
N SER A 140 6.55 0.04 -23.63
CA SER A 140 5.54 0.87 -22.96
C SER A 140 5.39 0.52 -21.48
N THR A 141 5.41 -0.77 -21.13
CA THR A 141 5.39 -1.21 -19.73
C THR A 141 6.57 -0.65 -18.94
N GLN A 142 7.77 -0.67 -19.54
CA GLN A 142 8.97 -0.08 -18.92
C GLN A 142 8.83 1.44 -18.76
N GLU A 143 8.37 2.17 -19.78
CA GLU A 143 8.15 3.61 -19.70
C GLU A 143 7.10 4.00 -18.64
N GLN A 144 6.05 3.20 -18.45
CA GLN A 144 5.05 3.43 -17.40
C GLN A 144 5.61 3.11 -16.01
N TRP A 145 6.46 2.07 -15.90
CA TRP A 145 7.15 1.74 -14.66
C TRP A 145 8.11 2.86 -14.23
N GLU A 146 8.92 3.41 -15.15
CA GLU A 146 9.81 4.53 -14.89
C GLU A 146 9.04 5.81 -14.49
N LYS A 147 7.88 6.08 -15.11
CA LYS A 147 6.96 7.17 -14.72
C LYS A 147 6.29 6.95 -13.36
N LEU A 148 6.06 5.70 -12.95
CA LEU A 148 5.52 5.39 -11.64
C LEU A 148 6.61 5.54 -10.57
N GLN A 149 7.80 4.99 -10.81
CA GLN A 149 8.94 5.09 -9.90
C GLN A 149 9.35 6.54 -9.62
N THR A 150 9.39 7.39 -10.65
CA THR A 150 9.69 8.83 -10.50
C THR A 150 8.62 9.60 -9.73
N ARG A 151 7.35 9.16 -9.75
CA ARG A 151 6.31 9.71 -8.88
C ARG A 151 6.41 9.24 -7.44
N ILE A 152 6.80 7.99 -7.22
CA ILE A 152 7.05 7.46 -5.88
C ILE A 152 8.18 8.27 -5.22
N THR A 153 9.31 8.47 -5.91
CA THR A 153 10.41 9.29 -5.37
C THR A 153 10.01 10.75 -5.11
N GLN A 154 9.16 11.34 -5.96
CA GLN A 154 8.61 12.69 -5.71
C GLN A 154 7.68 12.73 -4.48
N MET A 155 6.92 11.67 -4.23
CA MET A 155 6.11 11.57 -3.01
C MET A 155 6.99 11.38 -1.77
N ASP A 156 8.04 10.56 -1.86
CA ASP A 156 9.01 10.38 -0.78
C ASP A 156 9.71 11.72 -0.43
N GLU A 157 10.15 12.49 -1.44
CA GLU A 157 10.72 13.84 -1.25
C GLU A 157 9.74 14.76 -0.51
N ILE A 158 8.48 14.83 -0.94
CA ILE A 158 7.44 15.65 -0.30
C ILE A 158 7.16 15.18 1.14
N LEU A 159 7.17 13.87 1.41
CA LEU A 159 7.01 13.32 2.76
C LEU A 159 8.19 13.72 3.65
N THR A 160 9.44 13.63 3.17
CA THR A 160 10.61 14.08 3.97
C THR A 160 10.61 15.58 4.26
N GLU A 161 10.11 16.41 3.34
CA GLU A 161 9.94 17.85 3.58
C GLU A 161 8.82 18.13 4.60
N ALA A 162 7.72 17.35 4.55
CA ALA A 162 6.65 17.43 5.55
C ALA A 162 7.12 16.99 6.94
N GLU A 163 7.92 15.93 7.05
CA GLU A 163 8.57 15.49 8.29
C GLU A 163 9.53 16.56 8.84
N SER A 164 10.33 17.19 7.97
CA SER A 164 11.21 18.32 8.32
C SER A 164 10.42 19.52 8.86
N CYS A 165 9.30 19.85 8.20
CA CYS A 165 8.39 20.90 8.64
C CYS A 165 7.70 20.57 9.98
N LEU A 166 7.33 19.31 10.22
CA LEU A 166 6.79 18.83 11.50
C LEU A 166 7.84 18.96 12.62
N ALA A 167 9.06 18.49 12.40
CA ALA A 167 10.16 18.64 13.37
C ALA A 167 10.49 20.11 13.68
N ALA A 168 10.43 20.99 12.68
CA ALA A 168 10.57 22.44 12.88
C ALA A 168 9.41 23.03 13.69
N LEU A 169 8.17 22.59 13.42
CA LEU A 169 6.98 22.97 14.20
C LEU A 169 7.06 22.48 15.65
N GLU A 170 7.49 21.24 15.90
CA GLU A 170 7.73 20.70 17.25
C GLU A 170 8.78 21.53 18.00
N GLY A 171 9.88 21.91 17.35
CA GLY A 171 10.89 22.81 17.92
C GLY A 171 10.33 24.18 18.28
N VAL A 172 9.50 24.76 17.41
CA VAL A 172 8.80 26.03 17.69
C VAL A 172 7.77 25.87 18.81
N TRP A 173 7.06 24.75 18.88
CA TRP A 173 6.09 24.46 19.94
C TRP A 173 6.77 24.33 21.30
N CYS A 174 7.93 23.66 21.38
CA CYS A 174 8.76 23.62 22.58
C CYS A 174 9.20 25.01 23.05
N ILE A 175 9.61 25.89 22.12
CA ILE A 175 9.98 27.28 22.43
C ILE A 175 8.75 28.09 22.88
N PHE A 176 7.62 27.97 22.18
CA PHE A 176 6.39 28.70 22.50
C PHE A 176 5.80 28.26 23.84
N PHE A 177 5.84 26.96 24.15
CA PHE A 177 5.45 26.41 25.45
C PHE A 177 6.36 26.91 26.59
N PHE A 178 7.67 27.03 26.34
CA PHE A 178 8.62 27.60 27.31
C PHE A 178 8.35 29.10 27.58
N PHE A 179 8.06 29.90 26.55
CA PHE A 179 7.65 31.30 26.74
C PHE A 179 6.27 31.44 27.39
N PHE A 180 5.30 30.61 27.02
CA PHE A 180 3.95 30.59 27.61
C PHE A 180 3.99 30.28 29.10
N LEU A 181 4.81 29.31 29.54
CA LEU A 181 5.07 29.03 30.95
C LEU A 181 5.66 30.25 31.70
N LEU A 182 6.57 30.98 31.07
CA LEU A 182 7.20 32.19 31.65
C LEU A 182 6.22 33.36 31.80
N GLU A 183 5.24 33.47 30.90
CA GLU A 183 4.26 34.56 30.87
C GLU A 183 3.06 34.30 31.80
N LEU A 184 2.72 33.02 32.00
CA LEU A 184 1.72 32.55 32.97
C LEU A 184 2.17 32.74 34.44
N GLU A 185 3.47 32.86 34.67
CA GLU A 185 4.05 33.25 35.97
C GLU A 185 3.90 34.76 36.26
N ASN A 186 3.96 35.62 35.23
CA ASN A 186 3.76 37.07 35.35
C ASN A 186 2.28 37.48 35.51
N LEU A 187 1.36 36.84 34.76
CA LEU A 187 -0.07 37.19 34.81
C LEU A 187 -0.72 36.93 36.17
N ARG A 188 -0.17 36.02 36.97
CA ARG A 188 -0.66 35.70 38.32
C ARG A 188 -0.44 36.83 39.34
N ALA A 189 0.32 37.87 39.00
CA ALA A 189 0.59 39.02 39.85
C ALA A 189 -0.34 40.23 39.62
N GLN A 190 -1.22 40.20 38.59
CA GLN A 190 -1.98 41.39 38.15
C GLN A 190 -3.50 41.33 38.46
N GLU A 191 -3.96 40.29 39.16
CA GLU A 191 -5.39 40.08 39.46
C GLU A 191 -5.90 40.87 40.69
N GLU A 192 -5.01 41.26 41.62
CA GLU A 192 -5.40 41.93 42.88
C GLU A 192 -5.77 43.42 42.72
N GLU A 193 -5.47 44.06 41.58
CA GLU A 193 -5.65 45.51 41.42
C GLU A 193 -7.04 45.90 40.86
N LEU A 194 -7.71 44.99 40.15
CA LEU A 194 -9.01 45.28 39.50
C LEU A 194 -10.20 45.27 40.47
N GLN A 195 -10.09 44.58 41.61
CA GLN A 195 -11.19 44.46 42.58
C GLN A 195 -11.47 45.73 43.40
N ARG A 196 -10.64 46.78 43.28
CA ARG A 196 -10.80 48.03 44.06
C ARG A 196 -11.57 49.14 43.33
N PHE A 197 -11.82 49.03 42.03
CA PHE A 197 -12.39 50.12 41.24
C PHE A 197 -13.93 50.22 41.29
N LEU A 198 -14.61 49.15 41.72
CA LEU A 198 -16.09 49.05 41.68
C LEU A 198 -16.83 49.72 42.85
N PHE A 199 -16.14 50.39 43.79
CA PHE A 199 -16.78 50.93 45.01
C PHE A 199 -17.27 52.40 44.89
N LEU A 200 -17.11 53.05 43.73
CA LEU A 200 -17.42 54.47 43.55
C LEU A 200 -18.25 54.72 42.28
N ASN A 201 -19.59 54.70 42.41
CA ASN A 201 -20.49 55.80 42.02
C ASN A 201 -21.98 55.35 42.02
N GLN A 202 -22.79 55.91 42.91
CA GLN A 202 -24.25 55.82 42.86
C GLN A 202 -24.91 57.07 43.52
N CYS A 203 -26.14 57.40 43.10
CA CYS A 203 -26.96 58.61 43.42
C CYS A 203 -26.64 59.85 42.54
N GLY A 204 -27.59 60.59 41.92
CA GLY A 204 -29.07 60.57 41.82
C GLY A 204 -29.55 61.74 40.91
N LEU A 205 -30.79 62.26 40.89
CA LEU A 205 -32.06 61.92 41.56
C LEU A 205 -33.28 62.62 40.88
N LEU A 206 -34.19 61.87 40.25
CA LEU A 206 -35.66 62.07 40.16
C LEU A 206 -36.26 63.44 39.79
N SER A 207 -36.45 63.68 38.48
CA SER A 207 -37.62 64.39 37.90
C SER A 207 -37.71 64.40 36.36
N GLN A 208 -37.03 63.49 35.66
CA GLN A 208 -37.28 63.19 34.23
C GLN A 208 -37.48 61.68 34.05
N GLU A 209 -37.94 61.01 35.12
CA GLU A 209 -37.52 59.65 35.38
C GLU A 209 -38.26 58.60 34.60
N HIS A 210 -39.58 58.65 34.44
CA HIS A 210 -40.28 57.53 33.80
C HIS A 210 -39.92 57.42 32.30
N LEU A 211 -39.57 58.54 31.65
CA LEU A 211 -39.01 58.52 30.29
C LEU A 211 -37.52 58.15 30.27
N LYS A 212 -36.72 58.61 31.24
CA LYS A 212 -35.31 58.18 31.37
C LYS A 212 -35.18 56.72 31.77
N GLN A 213 -36.10 56.17 32.55
CA GLN A 213 -36.17 54.76 32.97
C GLN A 213 -36.68 53.89 31.83
N LEU A 214 -37.67 54.33 31.04
CA LEU A 214 -38.00 53.61 29.81
C LEU A 214 -36.82 53.63 28.82
N PHE A 215 -36.14 54.76 28.66
CA PHE A 215 -34.98 54.86 27.78
C PHE A 215 -33.73 54.17 28.32
N SER A 216 -33.53 54.13 29.65
CA SER A 216 -32.44 53.38 30.29
C SER A 216 -32.75 51.90 30.29
N LEU A 217 -33.98 51.46 30.56
CA LEU A 217 -34.37 50.06 30.49
C LEU A 217 -34.34 49.55 29.04
N CYS A 218 -34.74 50.35 28.04
CA CYS A 218 -34.56 49.99 26.63
C CYS A 218 -33.07 49.97 26.23
N ARG A 219 -32.23 50.83 26.82
CA ARG A 219 -30.79 50.80 26.62
C ARG A 219 -30.17 49.58 27.31
N GLU A 220 -30.45 49.34 28.58
CA GLU A 220 -30.05 48.17 29.36
C GLU A 220 -30.48 46.88 28.68
N LEU A 221 -31.71 46.79 28.15
CA LEU A 221 -32.16 45.63 27.37
C LEU A 221 -31.41 45.51 26.03
N SER A 222 -31.10 46.61 25.34
CA SER A 222 -30.28 46.59 24.13
C SER A 222 -28.83 46.22 24.42
N ASP A 223 -28.26 46.71 25.52
CA ASP A 223 -26.90 46.45 25.97
C ASP A 223 -26.82 44.96 26.38
N LEU A 224 -27.80 44.44 27.14
CA LEU A 224 -27.94 43.03 27.51
C LEU A 224 -28.20 42.12 26.30
N GLU A 225 -28.90 42.60 25.27
CA GLU A 225 -29.10 41.87 24.02
C GLU A 225 -27.81 41.82 23.20
N THR A 226 -27.03 42.91 23.13
CA THR A 226 -25.68 42.90 22.54
C THR A 226 -24.68 42.07 23.35
N GLU A 227 -24.76 42.06 24.68
CA GLU A 227 -23.93 41.23 25.56
C GLU A 227 -24.29 39.75 25.38
N LYS A 228 -25.58 39.41 25.30
CA LYS A 228 -26.06 38.07 24.95
C LYS A 228 -25.61 37.64 23.55
N GLU A 229 -25.65 38.53 22.55
CA GLU A 229 -25.15 38.25 21.20
C GLU A 229 -23.63 38.06 21.18
N GLN A 230 -22.89 38.84 21.97
CA GLN A 230 -21.44 38.70 22.16
C GLN A 230 -21.09 37.37 22.84
N VAL A 231 -21.78 37.01 23.93
CA VAL A 231 -21.63 35.72 24.62
C VAL A 231 -22.05 34.56 23.73
N LEU A 232 -23.10 34.69 22.91
CA LEU A 232 -23.47 33.68 21.91
C LEU A 232 -22.42 33.57 20.80
N ALA A 233 -21.83 34.66 20.34
CA ALA A 233 -20.74 34.63 19.38
C ALA A 233 -19.48 33.96 19.97
N GLU A 234 -19.17 34.23 21.23
CA GLU A 234 -18.08 33.60 21.98
C GLU A 234 -18.33 32.10 22.20
N ILE A 235 -19.54 31.69 22.63
CA ILE A 235 -19.94 30.28 22.73
C ILE A 235 -19.82 29.58 21.36
N ASN A 236 -20.29 30.20 20.26
CA ASN A 236 -20.13 29.64 18.92
C ASN A 236 -18.65 29.55 18.49
N GLN A 237 -17.81 30.49 18.92
CA GLN A 237 -16.37 30.45 18.66
C GLN A 237 -15.68 29.35 19.49
N LEU A 238 -16.09 29.16 20.74
CA LEU A 238 -15.63 28.09 21.63
C LEU A 238 -16.06 26.72 21.10
N GLN A 239 -17.31 26.54 20.66
CA GLN A 239 -17.77 25.30 20.01
C GLN A 239 -17.05 24.99 18.69
N LYS A 240 -16.65 26.02 17.93
CA LYS A 240 -15.79 25.82 16.75
C LYS A 240 -14.36 25.42 17.13
N LYS A 241 -13.81 25.99 18.21
CA LYS A 241 -12.51 25.59 18.75
C LYS A 241 -12.56 24.17 19.30
N GLU A 242 -13.60 23.81 20.05
CA GLU A 242 -13.88 22.47 20.58
C GLU A 242 -13.87 21.43 19.45
N LYS A 243 -14.66 21.64 18.39
CA LYS A 243 -14.66 20.74 17.22
C LYS A 243 -13.32 20.69 16.50
N GLY A 244 -12.63 21.82 16.34
CA GLY A 244 -11.28 21.83 15.77
C GLY A 244 -10.27 21.06 16.64
N CYS A 245 -10.38 21.15 17.96
CA CYS A 245 -9.58 20.38 18.90
C CYS A 245 -9.94 18.89 18.87
N GLU A 246 -11.22 18.53 18.72
CA GLU A 246 -11.70 17.15 18.58
C GLU A 246 -11.23 16.52 17.26
N GLU A 247 -11.29 17.25 16.14
CA GLU A 247 -10.74 16.85 14.83
C GLU A 247 -9.21 16.67 14.90
N LEU A 248 -8.50 17.58 15.57
CA LEU A 248 -7.06 17.44 15.82
C LEU A 248 -6.75 16.24 16.72
N LEU A 249 -7.45 16.05 17.84
CA LEU A 249 -7.27 14.92 18.75
C LEU A 249 -7.54 13.58 18.05
N ASN A 250 -8.58 13.47 17.22
CA ASN A 250 -8.81 12.28 16.40
C ASN A 250 -7.71 12.07 15.35
N THR A 251 -7.13 13.14 14.81
CA THR A 251 -5.97 13.05 13.91
C THR A 251 -4.72 12.56 14.65
N TYR A 252 -4.48 13.03 15.88
CA TYR A 252 -3.34 12.63 16.72
C TYR A 252 -3.49 11.25 17.37
N ASN A 253 -4.71 10.81 17.69
CA ASN A 253 -4.96 9.48 18.27
C ASN A 253 -4.54 8.34 17.32
N ASN A 254 -4.57 8.56 16.00
CA ASN A 254 -4.02 7.59 15.03
C ASN A 254 -2.49 7.35 15.18
N PHE A 255 -1.78 8.19 15.94
CA PHE A 255 -0.34 8.06 16.19
C PHE A 255 0.01 7.53 17.59
N ASN A 256 -0.96 7.41 18.49
CA ASN A 256 -0.76 6.80 19.81
C ASN A 256 -0.95 5.28 19.69
N GLU A 257 0.02 4.49 20.16
CA GLU A 257 -0.08 3.01 20.19
C GLU A 257 -0.91 2.49 21.39
N TRP A 258 -1.53 3.41 22.15
CA TRP A 258 -2.38 3.10 23.30
C TRP A 258 -3.65 3.97 23.35
N GLU A 259 -4.70 3.39 23.93
CA GLU A 259 -5.95 4.05 24.29
C GLU A 259 -6.16 3.99 25.82
N ILE A 260 -6.98 4.88 26.38
CA ILE A 260 -7.36 4.85 27.79
C ILE A 260 -8.72 4.15 27.90
N SER A 261 -8.75 2.94 28.46
CA SER A 261 -9.98 2.18 28.65
C SER A 261 -10.69 2.54 29.96
N GLU A 262 -9.94 2.88 31.02
CA GLU A 262 -10.48 3.34 32.30
C GLU A 262 -9.60 4.45 32.91
N TRP A 263 -10.24 5.48 33.46
CA TRP A 263 -9.56 6.45 34.32
C TRP A 263 -10.41 6.74 35.56
N SER A 264 -9.87 6.47 36.75
CA SER A 264 -10.51 6.69 38.03
C SER A 264 -9.55 7.32 39.04
N ASP A 265 -10.05 7.66 40.23
CA ASP A 265 -9.21 8.16 41.32
C ASP A 265 -8.23 7.12 41.88
N GLN A 266 -8.51 5.83 41.67
CA GLN A 266 -7.74 4.73 42.26
C GLN A 266 -6.84 4.03 41.23
N GLN A 267 -7.19 4.05 39.95
CA GLN A 267 -6.44 3.40 38.89
C GLN A 267 -6.64 4.08 37.52
N ALA A 268 -5.70 3.88 36.62
CA ALA A 268 -5.86 4.10 35.19
C ALA A 268 -5.48 2.84 34.43
N VAL A 269 -6.25 2.51 33.40
CA VAL A 269 -6.07 1.34 32.55
C VAL A 269 -5.85 1.82 31.12
N PHE A 270 -4.77 1.35 30.52
CA PHE A 270 -4.35 1.66 29.16
C PHE A 270 -4.35 0.37 28.34
N THR A 271 -4.90 0.40 27.14
CA THR A 271 -4.86 -0.75 26.22
C THR A 271 -3.91 -0.48 25.06
N PHE A 272 -3.20 -1.52 24.62
CA PHE A 272 -2.25 -1.50 23.50
C PHE A 272 -2.61 -2.60 22.50
N LEU A 273 -2.19 -2.44 21.23
CA LEU A 273 -2.41 -3.41 20.14
C LEU A 273 -3.88 -3.86 20.00
N TYR A 274 -4.79 -2.90 19.84
CA TYR A 274 -6.24 -3.17 19.70
C TYR A 274 -6.77 -4.07 20.83
N ASP A 275 -6.62 -3.60 22.07
CA ASP A 275 -7.06 -4.26 23.31
C ASP A 275 -6.46 -5.64 23.61
N SER A 276 -5.39 -6.05 22.93
CA SER A 276 -4.73 -7.36 23.20
C SER A 276 -3.69 -7.34 24.32
N VAL A 277 -3.25 -6.16 24.77
CA VAL A 277 -2.39 -5.97 25.94
C VAL A 277 -2.96 -4.87 26.82
N GLU A 278 -3.23 -5.19 28.09
CA GLU A 278 -3.68 -4.22 29.09
C GLU A 278 -2.52 -3.80 30.00
N PHE A 279 -2.47 -2.52 30.35
CA PHE A 279 -1.52 -1.93 31.30
C PHE A 279 -2.30 -1.15 32.37
N THR A 280 -2.26 -1.67 33.59
CA THR A 280 -3.04 -1.15 34.72
C THR A 280 -2.13 -0.50 35.76
N VAL A 281 -2.40 0.78 36.06
CA VAL A 281 -1.63 1.64 36.97
C VAL A 281 -2.48 1.99 38.17
N VAL A 282 -2.07 1.57 39.37
CA VAL A 282 -2.81 1.84 40.62
C VAL A 282 -2.20 3.06 41.32
N PHE A 283 -3.04 4.05 41.61
CA PHE A 283 -2.67 5.29 42.26
C PHE A 283 -2.70 5.17 43.80
N GLY A 284 -1.78 5.87 44.44
CA GLY A 284 -1.65 5.97 45.89
C GLY A 284 -1.92 7.37 46.41
N SER A 285 -1.31 7.70 47.55
CA SER A 285 -1.45 9.00 48.18
C SER A 285 -1.06 10.15 47.26
N GLN A 286 -1.85 11.21 47.31
CA GLN A 286 -1.55 12.52 46.73
C GLN A 286 -0.28 13.12 47.35
N ILE A 287 0.48 13.84 46.54
CA ILE A 287 1.67 14.59 46.93
C ILE A 287 1.28 16.07 47.00
N ASP A 288 1.45 16.69 48.16
CA ASP A 288 1.06 18.09 48.36
C ASP A 288 1.96 19.04 47.55
N GLY A 289 1.31 19.98 46.84
CA GLY A 289 1.97 21.09 46.14
C GLY A 289 2.43 20.82 44.70
N ASP A 290 2.35 19.58 44.21
CA ASP A 290 2.76 19.20 42.86
C ASP A 290 1.55 18.87 41.97
N PHE A 291 1.42 19.52 40.81
CA PHE A 291 0.27 19.43 39.91
C PHE A 291 0.71 19.24 38.47
N PHE A 292 0.19 18.21 37.81
CA PHE A 292 0.42 17.93 36.38
C PHE A 292 -0.89 18.15 35.61
N GLY A 293 -0.92 19.16 34.72
CA GLY A 293 -2.12 19.48 33.94
C GLY A 293 -3.36 19.89 34.77
N GLY A 294 -3.16 20.33 36.02
CA GLY A 294 -4.25 20.62 36.97
C GLY A 294 -4.70 19.42 37.82
N ILE A 295 -4.22 18.21 37.53
CA ILE A 295 -4.44 17.01 38.35
C ILE A 295 -3.34 16.96 39.42
N PRO A 296 -3.67 16.72 40.71
CA PRO A 296 -2.66 16.62 41.75
C PRO A 296 -1.79 15.36 41.55
N CYS A 297 -0.47 15.53 41.70
CA CYS A 297 0.49 14.44 41.50
C CYS A 297 0.26 13.33 42.54
N ARG A 298 0.18 12.07 42.08
CA ARG A 298 -0.04 10.89 42.93
C ARG A 298 1.16 9.96 42.84
N LYS A 299 1.48 9.30 43.95
CA LYS A 299 2.43 8.17 43.97
C LYS A 299 1.81 6.97 43.24
N ILE A 300 2.60 6.20 42.50
CA ILE A 300 2.14 4.93 41.91
C ILE A 300 2.42 3.79 42.90
N VAL A 301 1.41 2.94 43.14
CA VAL A 301 1.47 1.83 44.11
C VAL A 301 1.85 0.53 43.41
N SER A 302 1.22 0.25 42.26
CA SER A 302 1.51 -0.92 41.45
C SER A 302 1.27 -0.63 39.97
N MET A 303 1.95 -1.42 39.14
CA MET A 303 1.78 -1.47 37.70
C MET A 303 1.73 -2.95 37.31
N SER A 304 0.70 -3.35 36.58
CA SER A 304 0.49 -4.70 36.08
C SER A 304 0.27 -4.67 34.57
N PHE A 305 0.64 -5.76 33.91
CA PHE A 305 0.49 -5.97 32.47
C PHE A 305 -0.21 -7.30 32.26
N GLU A 306 -1.29 -7.31 31.48
CA GLU A 306 -2.08 -8.50 31.21
C GLU A 306 -2.25 -8.74 29.71
N SER A 307 -2.25 -10.02 29.33
CA SER A 307 -2.42 -10.47 27.95
C SER A 307 -3.88 -10.87 27.74
N LEU A 308 -4.57 -10.15 26.86
CA LEU A 308 -5.96 -10.43 26.50
C LEU A 308 -6.08 -11.17 25.15
N LEU A 309 -4.95 -11.58 24.56
CA LEU A 309 -4.91 -12.36 23.33
C LEU A 309 -5.27 -13.83 23.59
N ASP A 310 -6.17 -14.38 22.79
CA ASP A 310 -6.45 -15.82 22.76
C ASP A 310 -5.28 -16.59 22.13
N GLU A 311 -4.52 -17.35 22.93
CA GLU A 311 -3.38 -18.13 22.45
C GLU A 311 -3.77 -19.32 21.54
N GLU A 312 -5.03 -19.79 21.52
CA GLU A 312 -5.44 -20.88 20.64
C GLU A 312 -5.94 -20.37 19.28
N GLU A 313 -6.69 -19.26 19.25
CA GLU A 313 -7.21 -18.69 17.99
C GLU A 313 -6.25 -17.71 17.29
N ALA A 314 -5.32 -17.05 18.01
CA ALA A 314 -4.51 -16.00 17.42
C ALA A 314 -3.42 -16.49 16.42
N PRO A 315 -3.16 -15.71 15.35
CA PRO A 315 -2.04 -15.97 14.43
C PRO A 315 -0.69 -16.10 15.13
N LEU A 316 0.19 -16.94 14.57
CA LEU A 316 1.56 -17.12 15.09
C LEU A 316 2.39 -15.83 15.06
N SER A 317 2.11 -14.92 14.12
CA SER A 317 2.64 -13.55 14.09
C SER A 317 2.26 -12.78 15.36
N SER A 318 0.97 -12.67 15.67
CA SER A 318 0.44 -11.97 16.85
C SER A 318 0.98 -12.55 18.16
N ARG A 319 1.02 -13.88 18.29
CA ARG A 319 1.57 -14.57 19.47
C ARG A 319 3.07 -14.30 19.66
N LEU A 320 3.85 -14.23 18.58
CA LEU A 320 5.26 -13.84 18.63
C LEU A 320 5.42 -12.38 19.09
N VAL A 321 4.66 -11.46 18.49
CA VAL A 321 4.70 -10.02 18.83
C VAL A 321 4.44 -9.80 20.31
N GLN A 322 3.38 -10.40 20.84
CA GLN A 322 3.01 -10.25 22.23
C GLN A 322 4.05 -10.86 23.19
N ARG A 323 4.58 -12.05 22.88
CA ARG A 323 5.65 -12.68 23.67
C ARG A 323 6.94 -11.84 23.72
N LEU A 324 7.28 -11.13 22.64
CA LEU A 324 8.41 -10.19 22.64
C LEU A 324 8.14 -8.95 23.50
N ILE A 325 6.90 -8.44 23.51
CA ILE A 325 6.49 -7.32 24.38
C ILE A 325 6.54 -7.73 25.86
N PHE A 326 6.02 -8.91 26.23
CA PHE A 326 6.13 -9.41 27.60
C PHE A 326 7.58 -9.69 28.01
N GLN A 327 8.41 -10.24 27.10
CA GLN A 327 9.86 -10.38 27.35
C GLN A 327 10.53 -9.03 27.64
N PHE A 328 10.12 -7.94 26.97
CA PHE A 328 10.59 -6.59 27.31
C PHE A 328 10.15 -6.18 28.70
N ILE A 329 8.86 -6.28 29.00
CA ILE A 329 8.26 -5.90 30.28
C ILE A 329 8.95 -6.61 31.44
N GLU A 330 9.17 -7.92 31.33
CA GLU A 330 9.91 -8.73 32.31
C GLU A 330 11.38 -8.32 32.41
N SER A 331 12.07 -8.10 31.29
CA SER A 331 13.49 -7.71 31.27
C SER A 331 13.78 -6.37 31.95
N LYS A 332 12.76 -5.50 32.04
CA LYS A 332 12.86 -4.18 32.68
C LYS A 332 12.70 -4.24 34.19
N GLY A 333 12.20 -5.33 34.77
CA GLY A 333 12.11 -5.56 36.21
C GLY A 333 11.04 -4.72 36.90
N CYS A 334 11.36 -4.18 38.09
CA CYS A 334 10.44 -3.40 38.91
C CYS A 334 10.07 -2.05 38.26
N TRP A 335 9.06 -2.03 37.40
CA TRP A 335 8.54 -0.79 36.79
C TRP A 335 8.21 0.29 37.83
N GLN A 336 7.72 -0.11 39.01
CA GLN A 336 7.42 0.76 40.15
C GLN A 336 8.60 1.64 40.59
N GLU A 337 9.85 1.16 40.43
CA GLU A 337 11.06 1.92 40.76
C GLU A 337 11.40 2.97 39.70
N ARG A 338 10.99 2.75 38.43
CA ARG A 338 11.14 3.72 37.33
C ARG A 338 10.02 4.76 37.28
N CYS A 339 8.82 4.39 37.73
CA CYS A 339 7.66 5.28 37.75
C CYS A 339 7.15 5.45 39.19
N PRO A 340 7.85 6.18 40.06
CA PRO A 340 7.43 6.37 41.45
C PRO A 340 6.21 7.30 41.56
N THR A 341 6.00 8.19 40.60
CA THR A 341 4.93 9.20 40.58
C THR A 341 4.31 9.34 39.19
N LEU A 342 3.09 9.89 39.15
CA LEU A 342 2.32 10.13 37.93
C LEU A 342 3.09 10.91 36.85
N HIS A 343 4.01 11.80 37.23
CA HIS A 343 4.81 12.61 36.29
C HIS A 343 5.70 11.77 35.36
N TYR A 344 6.12 10.56 35.78
CA TYR A 344 6.92 9.65 34.97
C TYR A 344 6.09 8.74 34.06
N LEU A 345 4.75 8.72 34.22
CA LEU A 345 3.86 7.83 33.46
C LEU A 345 3.92 8.06 31.94
N PRO A 346 3.95 9.31 31.41
CA PRO A 346 4.11 9.55 29.98
C PRO A 346 5.40 8.95 29.40
N GLN A 347 6.49 8.94 30.18
CA GLN A 347 7.77 8.35 29.76
C GLN A 347 7.66 6.81 29.67
N VAL A 348 7.00 6.18 30.64
CA VAL A 348 6.75 4.73 30.62
C VAL A 348 5.85 4.34 29.45
N LEU A 349 4.75 5.07 29.22
CA LEU A 349 3.87 4.87 28.07
C LEU A 349 4.64 5.02 26.75
N HIS A 350 5.53 6.00 26.62
CA HIS A 350 6.38 6.17 25.44
C HIS A 350 7.35 4.99 25.23
N ASP A 351 8.08 4.57 26.28
CA ASP A 351 9.01 3.43 26.22
C ASP A 351 8.30 2.13 25.78
N ILE A 352 7.08 1.90 26.27
CA ILE A 352 6.25 0.73 25.90
C ILE A 352 5.75 0.88 24.45
N SER A 353 5.20 2.04 24.08
CA SER A 353 4.71 2.34 22.73
C SER A 353 5.77 2.08 21.66
N LEU A 354 7.01 2.48 21.94
CA LEU A 354 8.14 2.29 21.03
C LEU A 354 8.45 0.81 20.77
N VAL A 355 8.34 -0.05 21.80
CA VAL A 355 8.54 -1.51 21.66
C VAL A 355 7.34 -2.16 21.00
N VAL A 356 6.13 -1.78 21.40
CA VAL A 356 4.86 -2.23 20.80
C VAL A 356 4.87 -1.98 19.29
N SER A 357 5.17 -0.75 18.86
CA SER A 357 5.23 -0.37 17.44
C SER A 357 6.28 -1.18 16.67
N ARG A 358 7.49 -1.36 17.22
CA ARG A 358 8.54 -2.18 16.58
C ARG A 358 8.16 -3.65 16.46
N CYS A 359 7.48 -4.21 17.47
CA CYS A 359 7.03 -5.59 17.43
C CYS A 359 5.84 -5.75 16.47
N LYS A 360 4.90 -4.81 16.42
CA LYS A 360 3.80 -4.75 15.44
C LYS A 360 4.32 -4.83 14.00
N VAL A 361 5.31 -4.00 13.65
CA VAL A 361 6.00 -4.02 12.34
C VAL A 361 6.62 -5.39 12.05
N LEU A 362 7.26 -6.02 13.04
CA LEU A 362 7.79 -7.40 12.90
C LEU A 362 6.68 -8.42 12.61
N GLY A 363 5.52 -8.31 13.25
CA GLY A 363 4.35 -9.15 12.96
C GLY A 363 3.90 -9.02 11.49
N GLU A 364 3.80 -7.78 10.99
CA GLU A 364 3.49 -7.49 9.59
C GLU A 364 4.57 -8.00 8.62
N GLU A 365 5.85 -7.99 9.04
CA GLU A 365 6.94 -8.58 8.26
C GLU A 365 6.80 -10.09 8.12
N ILE A 366 6.44 -10.78 9.21
CA ILE A 366 6.19 -12.23 9.23
C ILE A 366 5.01 -12.59 8.32
N GLU A 367 3.86 -11.91 8.46
CA GLU A 367 2.70 -12.18 7.60
C GLU A 367 2.97 -11.93 6.12
N PHE A 368 3.75 -10.88 5.81
CA PHE A 368 4.19 -10.64 4.44
C PHE A 368 5.07 -11.79 3.92
N LEU A 369 5.95 -12.34 4.75
CA LEU A 369 6.80 -13.48 4.35
C LEU A 369 6.00 -14.78 4.21
N GLU A 370 4.95 -15.00 4.99
CA GLU A 370 4.03 -16.12 4.79
C GLU A 370 3.22 -15.98 3.49
N LYS A 371 2.70 -14.78 3.20
CA LYS A 371 1.88 -14.50 2.01
C LYS A 371 2.70 -14.41 0.71
N TRP A 372 3.93 -13.87 0.77
CA TRP A 372 4.73 -13.51 -0.40
C TRP A 372 6.13 -14.15 -0.46
N GLY A 373 6.54 -14.93 0.56
CA GLY A 373 7.86 -15.55 0.66
C GLY A 373 8.30 -16.36 -0.56
N GLY A 374 7.35 -16.97 -1.28
CA GLY A 374 7.63 -17.70 -2.52
C GLY A 374 8.36 -16.88 -3.59
N LYS A 375 8.15 -15.56 -3.65
CA LYS A 375 8.90 -14.64 -4.54
C LYS A 375 10.40 -14.60 -4.23
N PHE A 376 10.77 -14.91 -2.98
CA PHE A 376 12.15 -14.87 -2.47
C PHE A 376 12.80 -16.26 -2.36
N ASN A 377 12.19 -17.30 -2.94
CA ASN A 377 12.58 -18.72 -2.75
C ASN A 377 12.45 -19.21 -1.29
N LEU A 378 11.65 -18.52 -0.46
CA LEU A 378 11.26 -18.95 0.87
C LEU A 378 10.04 -19.88 0.75
N LEU A 379 10.20 -21.16 1.10
CA LEU A 379 9.14 -22.17 1.00
C LEU A 379 8.21 -22.22 2.22
N LYS A 380 8.75 -21.96 3.41
CA LYS A 380 7.99 -22.02 4.67
C LYS A 380 8.63 -21.09 5.71
N THR A 381 7.77 -20.35 6.40
CA THR A 381 8.02 -19.73 7.71
C THR A 381 7.43 -20.63 8.79
N ASP A 382 8.12 -20.77 9.91
CA ASP A 382 7.70 -21.58 11.06
C ASP A 382 8.16 -20.86 12.33
N ILE A 383 7.32 -20.77 13.35
CA ILE A 383 7.57 -19.93 14.54
C ILE A 383 7.50 -20.80 15.79
N ASN A 384 8.55 -20.75 16.60
CA ASN A 384 8.68 -21.52 17.84
C ASN A 384 9.13 -20.59 18.96
N ASN A 385 8.19 -20.16 19.80
CA ASN A 385 8.42 -19.14 20.84
C ASN A 385 8.97 -17.83 20.25
N THR A 386 10.25 -17.52 20.47
CA THR A 386 10.94 -16.35 19.89
C THR A 386 11.85 -16.72 18.71
N GLU A 387 11.90 -17.99 18.30
CA GLU A 387 12.64 -18.45 17.14
C GLU A 387 11.78 -18.42 15.88
N VAL A 388 12.28 -17.78 14.81
CA VAL A 388 11.67 -17.85 13.47
C VAL A 388 12.54 -18.67 12.54
N LYS A 389 11.97 -19.73 11.99
CA LYS A 389 12.60 -20.71 11.10
C LYS A 389 12.15 -20.45 9.66
N LEU A 390 13.11 -20.10 8.81
CA LEU A 390 12.92 -19.77 7.41
C LEU A 390 13.53 -20.87 6.53
N LEU A 391 12.70 -21.60 5.80
CA LEU A 391 13.13 -22.66 4.89
C LEU A 391 13.30 -22.13 3.47
N PHE A 392 14.54 -21.90 3.05
CA PHE A 392 14.87 -21.51 1.68
C PHE A 392 15.10 -22.74 0.80
N SER A 393 14.66 -22.66 -0.46
CA SER A 393 14.92 -23.70 -1.47
C SER A 393 14.89 -23.11 -2.87
N SER A 394 15.99 -23.23 -3.61
CA SER A 394 16.13 -22.81 -5.00
C SER A 394 16.73 -23.94 -5.82
N SER A 395 16.02 -24.40 -6.85
CA SER A 395 16.54 -25.39 -7.80
C SER A 395 17.59 -24.80 -8.74
N THR A 396 17.51 -23.50 -9.05
CA THR A 396 18.46 -22.80 -9.93
C THR A 396 19.80 -22.58 -9.26
N ALA A 397 19.83 -22.30 -7.95
CA ALA A 397 21.04 -22.24 -7.15
C ALA A 397 21.48 -23.61 -6.57
N PHE A 398 20.74 -24.69 -6.89
CA PHE A 398 20.91 -26.03 -6.31
C PHE A 398 21.08 -26.03 -4.78
N ALA A 399 20.27 -25.23 -4.10
CA ALA A 399 20.42 -24.94 -2.68
C ALA A 399 19.12 -25.15 -1.89
N LYS A 400 19.23 -25.72 -0.70
CA LYS A 400 18.16 -25.81 0.29
C LYS A 400 18.75 -25.75 1.69
N PHE A 401 18.34 -24.78 2.49
CA PHE A 401 18.81 -24.60 3.86
C PHE A 401 17.70 -24.04 4.74
N THR A 402 17.85 -24.20 6.06
CA THR A 402 16.94 -23.65 7.05
C THR A 402 17.72 -22.65 7.90
N LEU A 403 17.24 -21.41 7.94
CA LEU A 403 17.79 -20.34 8.76
C LEU A 403 16.90 -20.18 10.00
N THR A 404 17.45 -20.33 11.20
CA THR A 404 16.74 -20.07 12.46
C THR A 404 17.24 -18.74 13.02
N LEU A 405 16.33 -17.79 13.23
CA LEU A 405 16.60 -16.47 13.79
C LEU A 405 16.05 -16.41 15.22
N SER A 406 16.88 -16.03 16.19
CA SER A 406 16.43 -15.80 17.57
C SER A 406 16.06 -14.34 17.76
N LEU A 407 14.76 -14.05 17.90
CA LEU A 407 14.25 -12.70 18.06
C LEU A 407 14.26 -12.25 19.52
N SER A 408 14.28 -10.93 19.72
CA SER A 408 14.16 -10.29 21.03
C SER A 408 13.48 -8.92 20.87
N ALA A 409 12.97 -8.36 21.96
CA ALA A 409 12.34 -7.03 21.96
C ALA A 409 13.24 -5.87 21.48
N ASN A 410 14.55 -6.08 21.36
CA ASN A 410 15.48 -5.10 20.80
C ASN A 410 15.45 -5.06 19.25
N TYR A 411 14.60 -5.86 18.60
CA TYR A 411 14.34 -5.78 17.16
C TYR A 411 13.71 -4.41 16.81
N PRO A 412 14.03 -3.80 15.65
CA PRO A 412 15.05 -4.18 14.67
C PRO A 412 16.42 -3.52 14.93
N SER A 413 16.67 -2.97 16.12
CA SER A 413 17.85 -2.16 16.43
C SER A 413 19.14 -2.96 16.65
N ALA A 414 19.03 -4.23 17.04
CA ALA A 414 20.17 -5.14 17.22
C ALA A 414 20.31 -6.14 16.06
N SER A 415 21.52 -6.62 15.80
CA SER A 415 21.74 -7.76 14.91
C SER A 415 21.11 -9.03 15.50
N LEU A 416 20.48 -9.84 14.66
CA LEU A 416 19.81 -11.07 15.08
C LEU A 416 20.82 -12.23 15.17
N PRO A 417 20.92 -12.92 16.33
CA PRO A 417 21.57 -14.22 16.39
C PRO A 417 20.85 -15.20 15.47
N PHE A 418 21.62 -15.98 14.71
CA PHE A 418 21.08 -16.96 13.79
C PHE A 418 21.89 -18.24 13.80
N THR A 419 21.27 -19.33 13.35
CA THR A 419 21.93 -20.61 13.03
C THR A 419 21.45 -21.09 11.66
N ALA A 420 22.37 -21.67 10.87
CA ALA A 420 22.05 -22.16 9.53
C ALA A 420 22.21 -23.67 9.43
N GLN A 421 21.18 -24.35 8.92
CA GLN A 421 21.22 -25.79 8.63
C GLN A 421 21.09 -26.04 7.13
N THR A 422 22.22 -26.33 6.47
CA THR A 422 22.26 -26.75 5.07
C THR A 422 21.65 -28.15 4.90
N LYS A 423 20.82 -28.33 3.87
CA LYS A 423 20.18 -29.60 3.51
C LYS A 423 20.56 -30.07 2.10
N ILE A 424 20.76 -29.13 1.17
CA ILE A 424 21.22 -29.35 -0.21
C ILE A 424 22.09 -28.14 -0.62
N GLY A 425 23.17 -28.39 -1.37
CA GLY A 425 24.10 -27.35 -1.84
C GLY A 425 25.20 -27.02 -0.82
N ASN A 426 26.05 -26.05 -1.18
CA ASN A 426 27.25 -25.69 -0.41
C ASN A 426 27.08 -24.42 0.43
N ILE A 427 25.87 -23.85 0.52
CA ILE A 427 25.63 -22.62 1.29
C ILE A 427 25.56 -22.97 2.78
N GLY A 428 26.58 -22.57 3.53
CA GLY A 428 26.69 -22.74 4.97
C GLY A 428 26.42 -21.45 5.76
N GLU A 429 26.82 -21.47 7.03
CA GLU A 429 26.62 -20.35 7.95
C GLU A 429 27.53 -19.16 7.62
N GLU A 430 28.73 -19.41 7.09
CA GLU A 430 29.69 -18.35 6.73
C GLU A 430 29.20 -17.50 5.55
N GLU A 431 28.68 -18.13 4.48
CA GLU A 431 28.13 -17.41 3.32
C GLU A 431 26.89 -16.59 3.70
N ILE A 432 26.03 -17.14 4.56
CA ILE A 432 24.86 -16.43 5.08
C ILE A 432 25.30 -15.25 5.96
N SER A 433 26.29 -15.45 6.84
CA SER A 433 26.87 -14.39 7.68
C SER A 433 27.45 -13.25 6.83
N ALA A 434 28.19 -13.57 5.77
CA ALA A 434 28.78 -12.59 4.84
C ALA A 434 27.74 -11.79 4.03
N VAL A 435 26.48 -12.25 3.96
CA VAL A 435 25.35 -11.55 3.33
C VAL A 435 24.56 -10.76 4.37
N LEU A 436 24.26 -11.34 5.53
CA LEU A 436 23.47 -10.70 6.59
C LEU A 436 24.21 -9.54 7.28
N SER A 437 25.53 -9.64 7.44
CA SER A 437 26.39 -8.56 7.97
C SER A 437 26.39 -7.28 7.13
N LYS A 438 25.94 -7.35 5.86
CA LYS A 438 25.80 -6.18 4.96
C LYS A 438 24.42 -5.52 5.04
N VAL A 439 23.46 -6.12 5.75
CA VAL A 439 22.09 -5.61 5.85
C VAL A 439 22.01 -4.65 7.04
N PRO A 440 21.65 -3.37 6.85
CA PRO A 440 21.51 -2.43 7.96
C PRO A 440 20.28 -2.78 8.82
N THR A 441 20.45 -2.68 10.13
CA THR A 441 19.38 -2.70 11.14
C THR A 441 18.38 -1.56 10.95
N GLY A 442 17.21 -1.63 11.59
CA GLY A 442 16.13 -0.63 11.45
C GLY A 442 14.89 -1.14 10.70
N TYR A 443 13.97 -0.24 10.35
CA TYR A 443 12.65 -0.58 9.80
C TYR A 443 12.69 -1.61 8.66
N HIS A 444 11.83 -2.62 8.67
CA HIS A 444 11.81 -3.74 7.70
C HIS A 444 13.09 -4.60 7.61
N TYR A 445 13.78 -4.84 8.73
CA TYR A 445 15.05 -5.58 8.76
C TYR A 445 14.91 -7.01 8.26
N LEU A 446 13.89 -7.76 8.70
CA LEU A 446 13.69 -9.16 8.35
C LEU A 446 13.37 -9.32 6.84
N ARG A 447 12.49 -8.48 6.28
CA ARG A 447 12.23 -8.43 4.84
C ARG A 447 13.49 -8.11 4.03
N ARG A 448 14.35 -7.18 4.52
CA ARG A 448 15.65 -6.89 3.88
C ARG A 448 16.63 -8.07 3.96
N MET A 449 16.71 -8.77 5.09
CA MET A 449 17.55 -9.98 5.25
C MET A 449 17.13 -11.07 4.25
N VAL A 450 15.83 -11.38 4.16
CA VAL A 450 15.28 -12.35 3.20
C VAL A 450 15.56 -11.93 1.75
N SER A 451 15.37 -10.64 1.42
CA SER A 451 15.66 -10.11 0.08
C SER A 451 17.14 -10.20 -0.29
N SER A 452 18.03 -9.90 0.65
CA SER A 452 19.48 -9.99 0.46
C SER A 452 19.95 -11.43 0.27
N ILE A 453 19.42 -12.38 1.05
CA ILE A 453 19.66 -13.82 0.85
C ILE A 453 19.18 -14.25 -0.55
N HIS A 454 17.97 -13.85 -0.94
CA HIS A 454 17.44 -14.18 -2.26
C HIS A 454 18.35 -13.70 -3.39
N GLN A 455 18.73 -12.42 -3.37
CA GLN A 455 19.52 -11.79 -4.44
C GLN A 455 20.96 -12.33 -4.51
N ASN A 456 21.63 -12.53 -3.38
CA ASN A 456 23.05 -12.88 -3.35
C ASN A 456 23.33 -14.39 -3.35
N LEU A 457 22.38 -15.22 -2.88
CA LEU A 457 22.61 -16.65 -2.63
C LEU A 457 21.65 -17.59 -3.41
N LEU A 458 20.50 -17.10 -3.87
CA LEU A 458 19.45 -17.95 -4.45
C LEU A 458 19.05 -17.60 -5.89
N GLN A 459 19.44 -16.42 -6.38
CA GLN A 459 19.52 -16.15 -7.82
C GLN A 459 20.76 -16.86 -8.37
N GLY A 460 20.59 -17.64 -9.43
CA GLY A 460 21.71 -18.36 -10.06
C GLY A 460 22.73 -17.38 -10.66
N PRO A 461 23.94 -17.86 -11.00
CA PRO A 461 24.94 -17.03 -11.68
C PRO A 461 24.34 -16.44 -12.97
N ARG A 462 24.56 -15.14 -13.17
CA ARG A 462 24.23 -14.42 -14.41
C ARG A 462 25.17 -14.82 -15.55
#